data_AF-A0A956I5T9-F1
#
_entry.id   AF-A0A956I5T9-F1
#
_cell.length_a   1.000
_cell.length_b   1.000
_cell.length_c   1.000
_cell.angle_alpha   90.00
_cell.angle_beta   90.00
_cell.angle_gamma   90.00
#
_symmetry.space_group_name_H-M   'P 1'
#
loop_
_entity.id
_entity.type
_entity.pdbx_description
1 polymer ?
#
loop_
_entity_poly.entity_id
_entity_poly.type
_entity_poly.pdbx_seq_one_letter_code
_entity_poly.pdbx_strand_id
1 'polypeptide(L)'
;MLEILFLRWFYRHMASTAEAKGRTRGWGILGVAAWIGGEVTGLIGSFAMGGEELAAYGMALGGAAVCAFMAWGALAALPDVSRAPDAPLEF
;
A
#
# COMPACT_ATOMS: atom_id res chain seq x y z
N MET A 1 -4.01 18.63 -2.44
CA MET A 1 -5.41 18.15 -2.40
C MET A 1 -5.60 16.80 -3.09
N LEU A 2 -5.09 16.58 -4.31
CA LEU A 2 -5.20 15.29 -5.02
C LEU A 2 -4.61 14.11 -4.21
N GLU A 3 -3.49 14.34 -3.55
CA GLU A 3 -2.81 13.35 -2.71
C GLU A 3 -3.66 12.85 -1.54
N ILE A 4 -4.38 13.75 -0.86
CA ILE A 4 -5.29 13.37 0.23
C ILE A 4 -6.48 12.57 -0.31
N LEU A 5 -7.01 12.95 -1.48
CA LEU A 5 -8.08 12.20 -2.14
C LEU A 5 -7.60 10.80 -2.55
N PHE A 6 -6.37 10.71 -3.08
CA PHE A 6 -5.73 9.45 -3.40
C PHE A 6 -5.53 8.59 -2.14
N LEU A 7 -4.96 9.12 -1.07
CA LEU A 7 -4.74 8.38 0.18
C LEU A 7 -6.06 7.87 0.78
N ARG A 8 -7.11 8.69 0.75
CA ARG A 8 -8.45 8.27 1.19
C ARG A 8 -8.99 7.13 0.32
N TRP A 9 -8.86 7.21 -0.98
CA TRP A 9 -9.26 6.15 -1.90
C TRP A 9 -8.42 4.89 -1.70
N PHE A 10 -7.10 5.03 -1.64
CA PHE A 10 -6.14 3.94 -1.52
C PHE A 10 -6.30 3.18 -0.20
N TYR A 11 -6.49 3.90 0.92
CA TYR A 11 -6.86 3.31 2.20
C TYR A 11 -8.10 2.42 2.07
N ARG A 12 -9.17 2.94 1.46
CA ARG A 12 -10.44 2.21 1.29
C ARG A 12 -10.26 1.00 0.36
N HIS A 13 -9.50 1.16 -0.71
CA HIS A 13 -9.19 0.10 -1.67
C HIS A 13 -8.43 -1.04 -1.00
N MET A 14 -7.37 -0.72 -0.24
CA MET A 14 -6.57 -1.68 0.52
C MET A 14 -7.39 -2.38 1.61
N ALA A 15 -8.16 -1.61 2.39
CA ALA A 15 -9.02 -2.17 3.43
C ALA A 15 -10.07 -3.13 2.86
N SER A 16 -10.75 -2.73 1.77
CA SER A 16 -11.73 -3.58 1.08
C SER A 16 -11.10 -4.85 0.50
N THR A 17 -9.91 -4.73 -0.09
CA THR A 17 -9.17 -5.89 -0.64
C THR A 17 -8.78 -6.84 0.49
N ALA A 18 -8.35 -6.32 1.64
CA ALA A 18 -8.00 -7.14 2.80
C ALA A 18 -9.22 -7.83 3.41
N GLU A 19 -10.34 -7.13 3.56
CA GLU A 19 -11.60 -7.70 4.05
C GLU A 19 -12.09 -8.83 3.14
N ALA A 20 -12.03 -8.64 1.80
CA ALA A 20 -12.38 -9.68 0.84
C ALA A 20 -11.51 -10.94 0.96
N LYS A 21 -10.28 -10.79 1.48
CA LYS A 21 -9.35 -11.90 1.75
C LYS A 21 -9.48 -12.47 3.17
N GLY A 22 -10.46 -12.04 3.96
CA GLY A 22 -10.64 -12.45 5.35
C GLY A 22 -9.60 -11.87 6.32
N ARG A 23 -9.00 -10.72 5.97
CA ARG A 23 -7.99 -10.03 6.77
C ARG A 23 -8.52 -8.72 7.35
N THR A 24 -7.77 -8.14 8.28
CA THR A 24 -8.18 -6.92 9.00
C THR A 24 -8.12 -5.67 8.10
N ARG A 25 -8.94 -4.67 8.40
CA ARG A 25 -8.87 -3.34 7.74
C ARG A 25 -7.56 -2.59 8.00
N GLY A 26 -6.73 -3.08 8.94
CA GLY A 26 -5.42 -2.50 9.26
C GLY A 26 -4.47 -2.47 8.06
N TRP A 27 -4.70 -3.32 7.05
CA TRP A 27 -3.98 -3.26 5.78
C TRP A 27 -4.14 -1.92 5.03
N GLY A 28 -5.25 -1.20 5.25
CA GLY A 28 -5.41 0.17 4.74
C GLY A 28 -4.40 1.13 5.35
N ILE A 29 -4.13 1.03 6.66
CA ILE A 29 -3.13 1.86 7.35
C ILE A 29 -1.72 1.52 6.85
N LEU A 30 -1.43 0.23 6.66
CA LEU A 30 -0.18 -0.24 6.07
C LEU A 30 0.06 0.35 4.68
N GLY A 31 -0.97 0.43 3.83
CA GLY A 31 -0.88 1.08 2.53
C GLY A 31 -0.54 2.57 2.64
N VAL A 32 -1.20 3.31 3.53
CA VAL A 32 -0.92 4.74 3.77
C VAL A 32 0.50 4.93 4.33
N ALA A 33 0.93 4.08 5.26
CA ALA A 33 2.27 4.13 5.82
C ALA A 33 3.34 3.83 4.76
N ALA A 34 3.08 2.89 3.85
CA ALA A 34 3.97 2.59 2.72
C ALA A 34 4.09 3.78 1.76
N TRP A 35 2.99 4.49 1.48
CA TRP A 35 3.03 5.72 0.69
C TRP A 35 3.94 6.76 1.33
N ILE A 36 3.68 7.12 2.59
CA ILE A 36 4.47 8.13 3.33
C ILE A 36 5.94 7.71 3.45
N GLY A 37 6.20 6.42 3.73
CA GLY A 37 7.56 5.88 3.76
C GLY A 37 8.28 5.97 2.41
N GLY A 38 7.55 5.78 1.32
CA GLY A 38 8.06 5.96 -0.04
C GLY A 38 8.37 7.41 -0.37
N GLU A 39 7.54 8.37 0.06
CA GLU A 39 7.83 9.81 -0.08
C GLU A 39 9.14 10.18 0.61
N VAL A 40 9.29 9.78 1.88
CA VAL A 40 10.48 10.05 2.68
C VAL A 40 11.72 9.43 2.03
N THR A 41 11.61 8.18 1.59
CA THR A 41 12.73 7.47 0.93
C THR A 41 13.10 8.14 -0.39
N GLY A 42 12.11 8.55 -1.19
CA GLY A 42 12.31 9.26 -2.44
C GLY A 42 12.96 10.63 -2.26
N LEU A 43 12.55 11.39 -1.23
CA LEU A 43 13.18 12.66 -0.86
C LEU A 43 14.65 12.46 -0.47
N ILE A 44 14.93 11.50 0.42
CA ILE A 44 16.30 11.19 0.85
C ILE A 44 17.16 10.79 -0.36
N GLY A 45 16.63 9.93 -1.24
CA GLY A 45 17.31 9.52 -2.47
C GLY A 45 17.63 10.70 -3.39
N SER A 46 16.67 11.62 -3.57
CA SER A 46 16.90 12.82 -4.39
C SER A 46 17.99 13.72 -3.80
N PHE A 47 17.97 13.98 -2.49
CA PHE A 47 18.99 14.80 -1.86
C PHE A 47 20.38 14.16 -1.91
N ALA A 48 20.46 12.83 -1.75
CA ALA A 48 21.72 12.10 -1.89
C ALA A 48 22.32 12.20 -3.31
N MET A 49 21.47 12.39 -4.32
CA MET A 49 21.89 12.55 -5.72
C MET A 49 22.12 14.02 -6.12
N GLY A 50 21.99 14.97 -5.19
CA GLY A 50 22.13 16.40 -5.49
C GLY A 50 20.95 16.98 -6.29
N GLY A 51 19.78 16.36 -6.21
CA GLY A 51 18.59 16.80 -6.95
C GLY A 51 18.04 18.15 -6.44
N GLU A 52 17.65 19.00 -7.38
CA GLU A 52 16.95 20.26 -7.10
C GLU A 52 15.51 20.03 -6.60
N GLU A 53 14.86 21.09 -6.11
CA GLU A 53 13.55 21.02 -5.43
C GLU A 53 12.45 20.32 -6.25
N LEU A 54 12.41 20.56 -7.57
CA LEU A 54 11.46 19.90 -8.48
C LEU A 54 11.76 18.41 -8.66
N ALA A 55 13.04 18.05 -8.73
CA ALA A 55 13.47 16.65 -8.81
C ALA A 55 13.18 15.91 -7.50
N ALA A 56 13.37 16.58 -6.35
CA ALA A 56 13.04 16.03 -5.04
C ALA A 56 11.55 15.72 -4.91
N TYR A 57 10.68 16.62 -5.36
CA TYR A 57 9.24 16.36 -5.38
C TYR A 57 8.87 15.19 -6.28
N GLY A 58 9.42 15.12 -7.50
CA GLY A 58 9.17 14.02 -8.43
C GLY A 58 9.65 12.66 -7.89
N MET A 59 10.83 12.62 -7.27
CA MET A 59 11.39 11.41 -6.67
C MET A 59 10.60 10.98 -5.42
N ALA A 60 10.13 11.92 -4.61
CA ALA A 60 9.24 11.65 -3.48
C ALA A 60 7.95 10.95 -3.95
N LEU A 61 7.27 11.56 -4.92
CA LEU A 61 6.03 11.04 -5.46
C LEU A 61 6.23 9.66 -6.13
N GLY A 62 7.33 9.49 -6.86
CA GLY A 62 7.72 8.23 -7.47
C GLY A 62 7.98 7.13 -6.44
N GLY A 63 8.73 7.45 -5.38
CA GLY A 63 8.99 6.54 -4.26
C GLY A 63 7.70 6.13 -3.55
N ALA A 64 6.80 7.08 -3.30
CA ALA A 64 5.48 6.84 -2.72
C ALA A 64 4.66 5.86 -3.55
N ALA A 65 4.58 6.10 -4.86
CA ALA A 65 3.84 5.27 -5.80
C ALA A 65 4.40 3.83 -5.85
N VAL A 66 5.73 3.67 -5.90
CA VAL A 66 6.38 2.35 -5.90
C VAL A 66 6.09 1.60 -4.61
N CYS A 67 6.29 2.23 -3.45
CA CYS A 67 6.03 1.58 -2.15
C CYS A 67 4.55 1.23 -1.97
N ALA A 68 3.64 2.09 -2.38
CA ALA A 68 2.20 1.81 -2.35
C ALA A 68 1.83 0.64 -3.28
N PHE A 69 2.41 0.59 -4.48
CA PHE A 69 2.18 -0.53 -5.40
C PHE A 69 2.73 -1.85 -4.85
N MET A 70 3.90 -1.83 -4.22
CA MET A 70 4.46 -2.99 -3.54
C MET A 70 3.58 -3.46 -2.37
N ALA A 71 3.08 -2.54 -1.55
CA ALA A 71 2.18 -2.88 -0.45
C ALA A 71 0.86 -3.50 -0.94
N TRP A 72 0.29 -2.95 -2.01
CA TRP A 72 -0.89 -3.52 -2.66
C TRP A 72 -0.59 -4.89 -3.28
N GLY A 73 0.52 -5.04 -3.99
CA GLY A 73 0.95 -6.31 -4.58
C GLY A 73 1.15 -7.39 -3.53
N ALA A 74 1.78 -7.06 -2.40
CA ALA A 74 1.94 -7.96 -1.27
C ALA A 74 0.58 -8.43 -0.73
N LEU A 75 -0.38 -7.51 -0.55
CA LEU A 75 -1.74 -7.87 -0.13
C LEU A 75 -2.48 -8.71 -1.18
N ALA A 76 -2.36 -8.35 -2.46
CA ALA A 76 -3.03 -9.04 -3.56
C ALA A 76 -2.53 -10.48 -3.72
N ALA A 77 -1.23 -10.71 -3.47
CA ALA A 77 -0.60 -12.03 -3.54
C ALA A 77 -0.96 -12.96 -2.37
N LEU A 78 -1.55 -12.44 -1.28
CA LEU A 78 -1.94 -13.29 -0.16
C LEU A 78 -3.10 -14.21 -0.55
N PRO A 79 -3.11 -15.47 -0.08
CA PRO A 79 -4.24 -16.36 -0.28
C PRO A 79 -5.47 -15.86 0.49
N ASP A 80 -6.64 -16.19 -0.03
CA ASP A 80 -7.91 -15.92 0.62
C ASP A 80 -8.06 -16.86 1.82
N VAL A 81 -8.37 -16.32 2.99
CA VAL A 81 -8.51 -17.12 4.23
C VAL A 81 -9.79 -17.97 4.21
N SER A 82 -10.75 -17.63 3.34
CA SER A 82 -12.07 -18.26 3.26
C SER A 82 -12.15 -19.32 2.17
N ARG A 83 -11.43 -20.45 2.31
CA ARG A 83 -11.75 -21.72 1.60
C ARG A 83 -10.94 -22.90 2.13
N ALA A 84 -11.25 -23.35 3.34
CA ALA A 84 -11.28 -24.79 3.59
C ALA A 84 -12.77 -25.18 3.55
N PRO A 85 -13.23 -26.02 2.61
CA PRO A 85 -14.53 -26.64 2.79
C PRO A 85 -14.47 -27.42 4.10
N ASP A 86 -15.42 -27.17 4.99
CA ASP A 86 -15.56 -27.94 6.22
C ASP A 86 -15.50 -29.42 5.84
N ALA A 87 -14.55 -30.15 6.42
CA ALA A 87 -14.48 -31.59 6.22
C ALA A 87 -15.88 -32.16 6.54
N PRO A 88 -16.44 -33.03 5.67
CA PRO A 88 -17.76 -33.58 5.94
C PRO A 88 -17.74 -34.22 7.32
N LEU A 89 -18.72 -33.84 8.15
CA LEU A 89 -18.90 -34.43 9.48
C LEU A 89 -19.09 -35.94 9.28
N GLU A 90 -18.06 -36.72 9.59
CA GLU A 90 -18.20 -38.17 9.69
C GLU A 90 -19.05 -38.45 10.93
N PHE A 91 -20.29 -38.90 10.69
CA PHE A 91 -21.22 -39.40 11.70
C PHE A 91 -20.94 -40.88 11.98
#